data_AF-A5GR89-F1
#
_entry.id   AF-A5GR89-F1
#
_cell.length_a   1.000
_cell.length_b   1.000
_cell.length_c   1.000
_cell.angle_alpha   90.00
_cell.angle_beta   90.00
_cell.angle_gamma   90.00
#
_symmetry.space_group_name_H-M   'P 1'
#
loop_
_entity.id
_entity.type
_entity.pdbx_description
1 polymer ?
#
loop_
_entity_poly.entity_id
_entity_poly.type
_entity_poly.pdbx_seq_one_letter_code
_entity_poly.pdbx_strand_id
1 'polypeptide(L)'
;MRGALIALSLGAGLGLLSACSNTAEAESKTAWCALFRESDNSAELPEPVPCQFSQKQGDVTISIDGQRYDFAASEQGKTYQRDNHTLGIGFSRQDDFTLVVFWEDPRQQ
;
A
#
# COMPACT_ATOMS: atom_id res chain seq x y z
N MET A 1 1.59 -73.28 -0.64
CA MET A 1 2.71 -72.85 0.25
C MET A 1 3.18 -71.48 -0.18
N ARG A 2 3.37 -70.58 0.80
CA ARG A 2 4.06 -69.28 0.74
C ARG A 2 3.31 -68.11 0.10
N GLY A 3 2.52 -67.45 0.94
CA GLY A 3 2.21 -66.03 0.78
C GLY A 3 3.44 -65.17 1.08
N ALA A 4 3.47 -63.98 0.51
CA ALA A 4 4.43 -62.93 0.85
C ALA A 4 3.64 -61.65 1.14
N LEU A 5 3.60 -61.29 2.41
CA LEU A 5 3.21 -59.97 2.92
C LEU A 5 4.45 -59.08 2.86
N ILE A 6 4.37 -57.89 2.26
CA ILE A 6 5.41 -56.87 2.43
C ILE A 6 4.78 -55.50 2.71
N ALA A 7 4.89 -55.15 4.00
CA ALA A 7 5.13 -53.85 4.61
C ALA A 7 4.26 -52.63 4.22
N LEU A 8 3.38 -52.27 5.15
CA LEU A 8 2.86 -50.92 5.37
C LEU A 8 4.03 -49.97 5.74
N SER A 9 4.41 -49.08 4.83
CA SER A 9 5.23 -47.92 5.16
C SER A 9 4.32 -46.78 5.64
N LEU A 10 4.25 -46.56 6.97
CA LEU A 10 3.71 -45.33 7.55
C LEU A 10 4.71 -44.19 7.30
N GLY A 11 4.50 -43.43 6.23
CA GLY A 11 5.15 -42.13 6.04
C GLY A 11 4.39 -41.06 6.80
N ALA A 12 4.83 -40.75 8.02
CA ALA A 12 4.37 -39.57 8.76
C ALA A 12 4.89 -38.31 8.05
N GLY A 13 4.09 -37.74 7.15
CA GLY A 13 4.38 -36.46 6.52
C GLY A 13 4.21 -35.33 7.54
N LEU A 14 5.29 -34.96 8.23
CA LEU A 14 5.35 -33.69 8.96
C LEU A 14 5.31 -32.56 7.92
N GLY A 15 4.12 -31.98 7.74
CA GLY A 15 3.95 -30.72 7.04
C GLY A 15 4.64 -29.61 7.83
N LEU A 16 5.85 -29.25 7.43
CA LEU A 16 6.51 -28.02 7.86
C LEU A 16 5.69 -26.84 7.31
N LEU A 17 4.76 -26.33 8.12
CA LEU A 17 4.13 -25.04 7.90
C LEU A 17 5.21 -23.97 8.08
N SER A 18 5.91 -23.66 7.00
CA SER A 18 6.78 -22.48 6.92
C SER A 18 5.87 -21.26 6.96
N ALA A 19 5.60 -20.75 8.17
CA ALA A 19 5.03 -19.43 8.36
C ALA A 19 6.07 -18.42 7.88
N CYS A 20 5.95 -18.00 6.62
CA CYS A 20 6.69 -16.86 6.10
C CYS A 20 6.21 -15.61 6.83
N SER A 21 6.80 -15.34 8.00
CA SER A 21 6.71 -14.04 8.67
C SER A 21 7.46 -13.02 7.84
N ASN A 22 6.86 -12.59 6.73
CA ASN A 22 7.25 -11.36 6.06
C ASN A 22 6.80 -10.22 6.97
N THR A 23 7.61 -9.92 7.99
CA THR A 23 7.53 -8.65 8.70
C THR A 23 7.96 -7.59 7.69
N ALA A 24 7.04 -7.16 6.84
CA ALA A 24 7.26 -5.99 5.99
C ALA A 24 7.56 -4.83 6.94
N GLU A 25 8.81 -4.39 6.96
CA GLU A 25 9.23 -3.22 7.70
C GLU A 25 8.36 -2.04 7.26
N ALA A 26 8.00 -1.18 8.20
CA ALA A 26 7.23 0.00 7.86
C ALA A 26 8.11 0.92 7.00
N GLU A 27 7.77 1.10 5.73
CA GLU A 27 8.46 2.04 4.85
C GLU A 27 8.01 3.45 5.23
N SER A 28 8.94 4.32 5.61
CA SER A 28 8.65 5.75 5.80
C SER A 28 9.68 6.58 5.07
N LYS A 29 9.21 7.60 4.33
CA LYS A 29 10.09 8.48 3.57
C LYS A 29 9.45 9.85 3.33
N THR A 30 10.29 10.86 3.18
CA THR A 30 9.88 12.16 2.65
C THR A 30 9.55 12.02 1.17
N ALA A 31 8.49 12.70 0.75
CA ALA A 31 7.96 12.67 -0.61
C ALA A 31 7.40 14.06 -0.98
N TRP A 32 6.82 14.17 -2.17
CA TRP A 32 6.05 15.35 -2.60
C TRP A 32 4.59 14.96 -2.79
N CYS A 33 3.66 15.78 -2.33
CA CYS A 33 2.23 15.48 -2.39
C CYS A 33 1.45 16.60 -3.05
N ALA A 34 0.47 16.23 -3.87
CA ALA A 34 -0.54 17.13 -4.41
C ALA A 34 -1.93 16.63 -4.02
N LEU A 35 -2.77 17.54 -3.51
CA LEU A 35 -4.12 17.24 -3.05
C LEU A 35 -5.13 17.98 -3.92
N PHE A 36 -5.94 17.22 -4.64
CA PHE A 36 -6.99 17.70 -5.52
C PHE A 36 -8.33 17.51 -4.81
N ARG A 37 -9.04 18.58 -4.48
CA ARG A 37 -10.38 18.49 -3.90
C ARG A 37 -11.42 18.89 -4.93
N GLU A 38 -12.53 18.18 -4.98
CA GLU A 38 -13.66 18.54 -5.85
C GLU A 38 -14.25 19.92 -5.52
N SER A 39 -14.12 20.36 -4.26
CA SER A 39 -14.56 21.69 -3.80
C SER A 39 -13.73 22.85 -4.35
N ASP A 40 -12.51 22.57 -4.81
CA ASP A 40 -11.59 23.59 -5.25
C ASP A 40 -11.99 23.96 -6.67
N ASN A 41 -12.86 24.97 -6.81
CA ASN A 41 -13.37 25.48 -8.09
C ASN A 41 -12.29 26.23 -8.91
N SER A 42 -11.01 25.89 -8.72
CA SER A 42 -9.88 26.44 -9.44
C SER A 42 -9.56 25.56 -10.64
N ALA A 43 -9.35 26.18 -11.80
CA ALA A 43 -8.81 25.49 -12.98
C ALA A 43 -7.30 25.17 -12.83
N GLU A 44 -6.66 25.67 -11.79
CA GLU A 44 -5.24 25.47 -11.52
C GLU A 44 -5.00 24.20 -10.73
N LEU A 45 -4.02 23.40 -11.16
CA LEU A 45 -3.63 22.19 -10.46
C LEU A 45 -2.92 22.58 -9.14
N PRO A 46 -3.21 21.91 -8.01
CA PRO A 46 -2.53 22.13 -6.74
C PRO A 46 -1.02 21.94 -6.90
N GLU A 47 -0.25 22.89 -6.37
CA GLU A 47 1.20 22.78 -6.36
C GLU A 47 1.66 21.63 -5.44
N PRO A 48 2.59 20.76 -5.89
CA PRO A 48 3.18 19.75 -5.04
C PRO A 48 3.99 20.35 -3.89
N VAL A 49 3.76 19.85 -2.68
CA VAL A 49 4.47 20.27 -1.46
C VAL A 49 5.17 19.09 -0.78
N PRO A 50 6.24 19.31 0.02
CA PRO A 50 6.86 18.24 0.78
C PRO A 50 5.87 17.58 1.74
N CYS A 51 5.93 16.26 1.84
CA CYS A 51 5.06 15.48 2.72
C CYS A 51 5.78 14.27 3.30
N GLN A 52 5.20 13.70 4.36
CA GLN A 52 5.68 12.46 4.95
C GLN A 52 4.77 11.31 4.54
N PHE A 53 5.35 10.29 3.90
CA PHE A 53 4.68 9.04 3.58
C PHE A 53 5.12 7.96 4.58
N SER A 54 4.18 7.12 5.01
CA SER A 54 4.44 5.92 5.79
C SER A 54 3.50 4.79 5.36
N GLN A 55 4.04 3.60 5.17
CA GLN A 55 3.30 2.38 4.87
C GLN A 55 3.69 1.25 5.82
N LYS A 56 2.70 0.55 6.38
CA LYS A 56 2.92 -0.66 7.17
C LYS A 56 1.82 -1.67 6.88
N GLN A 57 2.20 -2.88 6.47
CA GLN A 57 1.25 -3.97 6.18
C GLN A 57 0.11 -3.56 5.22
N GLY A 58 0.41 -2.67 4.27
CA GLY A 58 -0.55 -2.13 3.30
C GLY A 58 -1.32 -0.87 3.77
N ASP A 59 -1.40 -0.63 5.08
CA ASP A 59 -1.96 0.61 5.61
C ASP A 59 -1.02 1.77 5.29
N VAL A 60 -1.58 2.86 4.77
CA VAL A 60 -0.81 4.06 4.44
C VAL A 60 -1.29 5.24 5.26
N THR A 61 -0.32 6.00 5.75
CA THR A 61 -0.52 7.32 6.34
C THR A 61 0.29 8.35 5.56
N ILE A 62 -0.34 9.47 5.24
CA ILE A 62 0.30 10.61 4.59
C ILE A 62 0.07 11.84 5.44
N SER A 63 1.12 12.58 5.74
CA SER A 63 1.05 13.86 6.45
C SER A 63 1.52 15.00 5.55
N ILE A 64 0.65 15.99 5.34
CA ILE A 64 0.90 17.19 4.54
C ILE A 64 0.58 18.39 5.43
N ASP A 65 1.55 19.28 5.68
CA ASP A 65 1.38 20.48 6.50
C ASP A 65 0.69 20.25 7.87
N GLY A 66 0.99 19.12 8.50
CA GLY A 66 0.40 18.72 9.79
C GLY A 66 -0.98 18.07 9.68
N GLN A 67 -1.61 18.07 8.51
CA GLN A 67 -2.84 17.31 8.27
C GLN A 67 -2.52 15.86 7.90
N ARG A 68 -3.23 14.92 8.54
CA ARG A 68 -3.06 13.48 8.36
C ARG A 68 -4.16 12.89 7.48
N TYR A 69 -3.77 12.02 6.56
CA TYR A 69 -4.64 11.24 5.69
C TYR A 69 -4.32 9.75 5.85
N ASP A 70 -5.33 8.96 6.18
CA ASP A 70 -5.19 7.53 6.43
C ASP A 70 -5.93 6.71 5.37
N PHE A 71 -5.27 5.64 4.92
CA PHE A 71 -5.72 4.72 3.90
C PHE A 71 -5.50 3.29 4.39
N ALA A 72 -6.48 2.78 5.14
CA ALA A 72 -6.44 1.40 5.63
C ALA A 72 -6.53 0.42 4.46
N ALA A 73 -5.73 -0.65 4.48
CA ALA A 73 -5.74 -1.67 3.42
C ALA A 73 -7.12 -2.33 3.26
N SER A 74 -7.85 -2.51 4.37
CA SER A 74 -9.19 -3.11 4.38
C SER A 74 -10.26 -2.29 3.67
N GLU A 75 -9.98 -1.01 3.42
CA GLU A 75 -10.93 -0.06 2.85
C GLU A 75 -10.68 0.26 1.37
N GLN A 76 -9.62 -0.30 0.79
CA GLN A 76 -9.35 -0.21 -0.64
C GLN A 76 -10.50 -0.87 -1.43
N GLY A 77 -10.99 -0.16 -2.45
CA GLY A 77 -12.15 -0.57 -3.24
C GLY A 77 -13.50 -0.28 -2.60
N LYS A 78 -13.54 0.18 -1.34
CA LYS A 78 -14.78 0.55 -0.63
C LYS A 78 -14.91 2.05 -0.46
N THR A 79 -13.92 2.68 0.19
CA THR A 79 -13.94 4.12 0.49
C THR A 79 -12.90 4.89 -0.30
N TYR A 80 -11.90 4.20 -0.85
CA TYR A 80 -10.91 4.81 -1.73
C TYR A 80 -10.39 3.80 -2.77
N GLN A 81 -9.84 4.33 -3.86
CA GLN A 81 -9.04 3.59 -4.83
C GLN A 81 -7.57 3.92 -4.65
N ARG A 82 -6.71 2.94 -4.91
CA ARG A 82 -5.25 3.09 -4.88
C ARG A 82 -4.70 2.76 -6.25
N ASP A 83 -3.81 3.60 -6.76
CA ASP A 83 -3.12 3.39 -8.02
C ASP A 83 -1.61 3.55 -7.85
N ASN A 84 -0.84 2.53 -8.20
CA ASN A 84 0.61 2.49 -7.95
C ASN A 84 1.36 2.70 -9.26
N HIS A 85 2.34 3.60 -9.24
CA HIS A 85 3.17 3.94 -10.39
C HIS A 85 4.66 3.92 -10.01
N THR A 86 5.53 3.83 -11.01
CA THR A 86 6.98 3.89 -10.76
C THR A 86 7.41 5.22 -10.14
N LEU A 87 6.76 6.32 -10.54
CA LEU A 87 7.08 7.67 -10.07
C LEU A 87 6.35 8.08 -8.79
N GLY A 88 5.38 7.29 -8.33
CA GLY A 88 4.50 7.71 -7.25
C GLY A 88 3.34 6.77 -6.96
N ILE A 89 2.40 7.23 -6.13
CA ILE A 89 1.20 6.50 -5.74
C ILE A 89 0.02 7.46 -5.57
N GLY A 90 -1.14 7.08 -6.09
CA GLY A 90 -2.38 7.85 -6.03
C GLY A 90 -3.41 7.21 -5.11
N PHE A 91 -4.17 8.05 -4.41
CA PHE A 91 -5.29 7.67 -3.56
C PHE A 91 -6.50 8.55 -3.86
N SER A 92 -7.60 7.96 -4.32
CA SER A 92 -8.81 8.70 -4.65
C SER A 92 -9.98 8.27 -3.78
N ARG A 93 -10.58 9.22 -3.07
CA ARG A 93 -11.88 9.08 -2.42
C ARG A 93 -12.93 9.72 -3.32
N GLN A 94 -13.88 8.91 -3.78
CA GLN A 94 -14.91 9.39 -4.69
C GLN A 94 -15.68 10.56 -4.07
N ASP A 95 -15.91 11.60 -4.86
CA ASP A 95 -16.65 12.82 -4.48
C ASP A 95 -16.04 13.64 -3.31
N ASP A 96 -14.78 13.40 -2.95
CA ASP A 96 -14.08 14.12 -1.86
C ASP A 96 -12.75 14.70 -2.36
N PHE A 97 -11.74 13.84 -2.54
CA PHE A 97 -10.42 14.26 -3.00
C PHE A 97 -9.62 13.14 -3.66
N THR A 98 -8.64 13.54 -4.46
CA THR A 98 -7.52 12.70 -4.88
C THR A 98 -6.22 13.24 -4.29
N LEU A 99 -5.42 12.35 -3.69
CA LEU A 99 -4.10 12.64 -3.14
C LEU A 99 -3.06 11.85 -3.93
N VAL A 100 -2.13 12.55 -4.57
CA VAL A 100 -1.02 11.95 -5.31
C VAL A 100 0.28 12.18 -4.56
N VAL A 101 1.08 11.12 -4.41
CA VAL A 101 2.42 11.15 -3.81
C VAL A 101 3.44 10.89 -4.90
N PHE A 102 4.46 11.72 -5.00
CA PHE A 102 5.61 11.61 -5.89
C PHE A 102 6.87 11.30 -5.07
N TRP A 103 7.72 10.40 -5.58
CA TRP A 103 8.96 10.03 -4.87
C TRP A 103 10.04 11.10 -4.96
N GLU A 104 9.99 11.93 -6.01
CA GLU A 104 10.87 13.08 -6.26
C GLU A 104 10.01 14.32 -6.55
N ASP A 105 10.61 15.52 -6.55
CA ASP A 105 9.88 16.75 -6.90
C ASP A 105 9.46 16.69 -8.37
N PRO A 106 8.15 16.60 -8.68
CA PRO A 106 7.69 16.46 -10.06
C PRO A 106 7.92 17.72 -10.90
N ARG A 107 8.31 18.85 -10.30
CA ARG A 107 8.60 20.10 -11.00
C ARG A 107 10.04 20.17 -11.54
N GLN A 108 10.89 19.24 -11.15
CA GLN A 108 12.32 19.20 -11.52
C GLN A 108 12.64 18.10 -12.56
N GLN A 109 11.61 17.44 -13.10
CA GLN A 109 11.74 16.31 -14.03
C GLN A 109 11.53 16.74 -15.50
#